data_AF-A0A6T9FAJ5-F1
#
_entry.id   AF-A0A6T9FAJ5-F1
#
_cell.length_a   1.000
_cell.length_b   1.000
_cell.length_c   1.000
_cell.angle_alpha   90.00
_cell.angle_beta   90.00
_cell.angle_gamma   90.00
#
_symmetry.space_group_name_H-M   'P 1'
#
loop_
_entity.id
_entity.type
_entity.pdbx_description
1 polymer ?
#
loop_
_entity_poly.entity_id
_entity_poly.type
_entity_poly.pdbx_seq_one_letter_code
_entity_poly.pdbx_strand_id
1 'polypeptide(L)'
;ADPDSDSDGGDEVMFGREAQPRRKGNADKVTYLTAHGRQVKDGGGISPDVVVKARPIRDLERALLSQGYFYQFAGEWLQNHKGSPQAQAAQFEKDSEATYREFVRYVREAQRQPATASTSEKGASEKAALADAKAGSKPGAKPGAKTGKLPSLLEGSLVSRQLSSVEKTLDPTLSASREKIQQLRQQLLDEELTQFGSQKEAILQDMTEAVLGRLTSPSALILKQLSSDPQVTAALEIARDDARYRQILADFPAREASATPQPSPSPSDDTAA
;
A
#
# COMPACT_ATOMS: atom_id res chain seq x y z
N ALA A 1 -29.05 22.64 56.98
CA ALA A 1 -28.91 22.65 55.51
C ALA A 1 -27.44 22.93 55.24
N ASP A 2 -26.59 22.00 54.86
CA ASP A 2 -26.75 20.61 54.43
C ASP A 2 -25.43 19.88 54.73
N PRO A 3 -25.44 18.58 55.10
CA PRO A 3 -24.23 17.78 55.24
C PRO A 3 -23.88 17.02 53.94
N ASP A 4 -22.58 17.00 53.67
CA ASP A 4 -21.80 15.92 53.06
C ASP A 4 -22.25 15.34 51.71
N SER A 5 -21.68 15.92 50.66
CA SER A 5 -21.64 15.40 49.30
C SER A 5 -20.66 14.24 49.16
N ASP A 6 -21.20 13.05 48.90
CA ASP A 6 -20.50 11.92 48.30
C ASP A 6 -19.85 12.34 46.96
N SER A 7 -18.53 12.22 46.84
CA SER A 7 -17.83 12.17 45.55
C SER A 7 -16.93 10.95 45.49
N ASP A 8 -17.46 9.92 44.84
CA ASP A 8 -16.83 8.66 44.46
C ASP A 8 -15.56 8.92 43.61
N GLY A 9 -14.40 8.73 44.22
CA GLY A 9 -13.09 8.81 43.58
C GLY A 9 -12.72 7.47 42.96
N GLY A 10 -13.20 7.22 41.73
CA GLY A 10 -12.75 6.10 40.92
C GLY A 10 -11.37 6.36 40.32
N ASP A 11 -10.39 5.56 40.75
CA ASP A 11 -9.02 5.52 40.21
C ASP A 11 -9.01 5.19 38.70
N GLU A 12 -8.87 6.20 37.85
CA GLU A 12 -8.45 6.02 36.46
C GLU A 12 -6.93 5.79 36.40
N VAL A 13 -6.56 4.51 36.34
CA VAL A 13 -5.21 4.05 36.02
C VAL A 13 -4.82 4.50 34.60
N MET A 14 -4.15 5.64 34.53
CA MET A 14 -3.49 6.17 33.34
C MET A 14 -2.32 5.26 32.94
N PHE A 15 -2.57 4.26 32.07
CA PHE A 15 -1.49 3.52 31.44
C PHE A 15 -0.69 4.46 30.52
N GLY A 16 0.54 4.77 30.96
CA GLY A 16 1.50 5.59 30.26
C GLY A 16 1.68 5.13 28.82
N ARG A 17 1.31 6.00 27.89
CA ARG A 17 1.72 5.91 26.49
C ARG A 17 3.18 6.34 26.46
N GLU A 18 4.11 5.43 26.80
CA GLU A 18 5.54 5.66 26.62
C GLU A 18 5.75 6.11 25.16
N ALA A 19 6.26 7.33 25.02
CA ALA A 19 6.57 7.91 23.73
C ALA A 19 7.63 7.02 23.07
N GLN A 20 7.24 6.34 21.98
CA GLN A 20 8.21 5.59 21.18
C GLN A 20 9.37 6.54 20.82
N PRO A 21 10.64 6.15 21.06
CA PRO A 21 11.77 7.02 20.81
C PRO A 21 11.80 7.41 19.33
N ARG A 22 11.83 8.72 19.07
CA ARG A 22 11.88 9.24 17.71
C ARG A 22 13.15 8.75 17.03
N ARG A 23 13.00 8.14 15.84
CA ARG A 23 14.13 7.73 15.00
C ARG A 23 15.02 8.95 14.74
N LYS A 24 16.26 8.93 15.26
CA LYS A 24 17.26 9.98 14.98
C LYS A 24 17.45 10.12 13.47
N GLY A 25 17.35 11.35 12.97
CA GLY A 25 17.67 11.67 11.59
C GLY A 25 19.15 11.38 11.30
N ASN A 26 19.53 11.18 10.04
CA ASN A 26 20.91 10.82 9.66
C ASN A 26 21.97 11.84 10.15
N ALA A 27 21.55 13.09 10.42
CA ALA A 27 22.40 14.15 10.96
C ALA A 27 22.72 14.00 12.47
N ASP A 28 21.88 13.29 13.24
CA ASP A 28 22.00 13.18 14.70
C ASP A 28 22.63 11.86 15.17
N LYS A 29 23.13 11.06 14.21
CA LYS A 29 23.70 9.73 14.47
C LYS A 29 25.18 9.83 14.84
N VAL A 30 25.53 9.26 15.99
CA VAL A 30 26.93 9.11 16.42
C VAL A 30 27.56 8.01 15.57
N THR A 31 28.75 8.26 15.01
CA THR A 31 29.49 7.25 14.24
C THR A 31 30.50 6.56 15.15
N TYR A 32 30.34 5.26 15.35
CA TYR A 32 31.30 4.38 16.00
C TYR A 32 32.14 3.65 14.96
N LEU A 33 33.28 3.11 15.38
CA LEU A 33 34.09 2.22 14.55
C LEU A 33 34.06 0.82 15.15
N THR A 34 33.92 -0.20 14.31
CA THR A 34 34.13 -1.60 14.73
C THR A 34 35.61 -1.87 14.95
N ALA A 35 35.95 -2.99 15.58
CA ALA A 35 37.35 -3.44 15.73
C ALA A 35 38.13 -3.55 14.42
N HIS A 36 37.43 -3.62 13.28
CA HIS A 36 37.98 -3.68 11.93
C HIS A 36 37.76 -2.35 11.18
N GLY A 37 37.66 -1.21 11.88
CA GLY A 37 37.59 0.12 11.27
C GLY A 37 36.29 0.47 10.53
N ARG A 38 35.26 -0.38 10.56
CA ARG A 38 33.99 -0.09 9.88
C ARG A 38 33.22 1.00 10.63
N GLN A 39 32.90 2.09 9.96
CA GLN A 39 32.02 3.14 10.48
C GLN A 39 30.58 2.60 10.61
N VAL A 40 30.07 2.56 11.84
CA VAL A 40 28.72 2.15 12.18
C VAL A 40 28.03 3.33 12.86
N LYS A 41 26.87 3.73 12.33
CA LYS A 41 26.09 4.82 12.91
C LYS A 41 25.12 4.30 13.96
N ASP A 42 25.02 5.02 15.07
CA ASP A 42 24.04 4.77 16.14
C ASP A 42 22.59 4.87 15.60
N GLY A 43 21.67 4.10 16.17
CA GLY A 43 20.26 4.10 15.78
C GLY A 43 19.73 2.79 15.17
N GLY A 44 20.22 1.64 15.65
CA GLY A 44 19.42 0.41 15.73
C GLY A 44 19.25 -0.45 14.46
N GLY A 45 20.09 -0.35 13.43
CA GLY A 45 20.00 -1.26 12.27
C GLY A 45 21.15 -1.18 11.26
N ILE A 46 21.24 -2.20 10.40
CA ILE A 46 22.13 -2.22 9.23
C ILE A 46 21.51 -1.39 8.09
N SER A 47 22.30 -0.48 7.50
CA SER A 47 21.91 0.25 6.29
C SER A 47 22.45 -0.50 5.07
N PRO A 48 21.66 -0.67 3.99
CA PRO A 48 22.11 -1.38 2.81
C PRO A 48 23.18 -0.58 2.07
N ASP A 49 24.19 -1.28 1.54
CA ASP A 49 25.26 -0.67 0.75
C ASP A 49 24.75 -0.12 -0.59
N VAL A 50 23.69 -0.73 -1.13
CA VAL A 50 23.00 -0.27 -2.33
C VAL A 50 21.53 -0.01 -1.98
N VAL A 51 21.12 1.25 -2.08
CA VAL A 51 19.73 1.66 -1.88
C VAL A 51 18.97 1.55 -3.20
N VAL A 52 18.06 0.59 -3.28
CA VAL A 52 17.11 0.47 -4.40
C VAL A 52 15.86 1.28 -4.07
N LYS A 53 15.47 2.21 -4.94
CA LYS A 53 14.24 2.99 -4.76
C LYS A 53 13.02 2.12 -5.05
N ALA A 54 12.08 2.08 -4.11
CA ALA A 54 10.79 1.42 -4.34
C ALA A 54 10.00 2.14 -5.42
N ARG A 55 9.12 1.39 -6.11
CA ARG A 55 8.16 1.95 -7.07
C ARG A 55 7.32 3.04 -6.37
N PRO A 56 7.26 4.26 -6.91
CA PRO A 56 6.40 5.30 -6.33
C PRO A 56 4.93 4.97 -6.61
N ILE A 57 4.14 4.80 -5.55
CA ILE A 57 2.69 4.63 -5.65
C ILE A 57 2.04 5.99 -5.91
N ARG A 58 1.41 6.12 -7.07
CA ARG A 58 0.71 7.33 -7.50
C ARG A 58 -0.68 7.46 -6.86
N ASP A 59 -1.32 8.62 -7.00
CA ASP A 59 -2.57 8.92 -6.30
C ASP A 59 -3.73 8.02 -6.78
N LEU A 60 -3.87 7.84 -8.09
CA LEU A 60 -4.84 6.90 -8.67
C LEU A 60 -4.63 5.47 -8.18
N GLU A 61 -3.39 4.95 -8.28
CA GLU A 61 -3.02 3.61 -7.81
C GLU A 61 -3.34 3.44 -6.32
N ARG A 62 -3.00 4.44 -5.50
CA ARG A 62 -3.32 4.47 -4.07
C ARG A 62 -4.82 4.42 -3.82
N ALA A 63 -5.62 5.19 -4.57
CA ALA A 63 -7.07 5.16 -4.47
C ALA A 63 -7.61 3.76 -4.80
N LEU A 64 -7.16 3.16 -5.92
CA LEU A 64 -7.55 1.82 -6.33
C LEU A 64 -7.21 0.74 -5.28
N LEU A 65 -6.01 0.80 -4.71
CA LEU A 65 -5.55 -0.10 -3.65
C LEU A 65 -6.38 0.07 -2.37
N SER A 66 -6.53 1.31 -1.89
CA SER A 66 -7.23 1.60 -0.63
C SER A 66 -8.71 1.23 -0.66
N GLN A 67 -9.33 1.35 -1.83
CA GLN A 67 -10.73 1.02 -2.07
C GLN A 67 -10.94 -0.45 -2.46
N GLY A 68 -9.86 -1.23 -2.61
CA GLY A 68 -9.95 -2.67 -2.90
C GLY A 68 -10.45 -3.01 -4.30
N TYR A 69 -10.33 -2.10 -5.28
CA TYR A 69 -10.82 -2.32 -6.65
C TYR A 69 -10.22 -3.58 -7.29
N PHE A 70 -8.92 -3.80 -7.12
CA PHE A 70 -8.23 -4.98 -7.63
C PHE A 70 -8.78 -6.27 -7.04
N TYR A 71 -9.09 -6.28 -5.75
CA TYR A 71 -9.66 -7.43 -5.05
C TYR A 71 -11.08 -7.73 -5.56
N GLN A 72 -11.93 -6.72 -5.68
CA GLN A 72 -13.30 -6.94 -6.17
C GLN A 72 -13.30 -7.42 -7.61
N PHE A 73 -12.53 -6.76 -8.48
CA PHE A 73 -12.39 -7.14 -9.89
C PHE A 73 -11.85 -8.57 -10.05
N ALA A 74 -10.81 -8.95 -9.29
CA ALA A 74 -10.30 -10.32 -9.33
C ALA A 74 -11.37 -11.35 -8.95
N GLY A 75 -12.34 -10.98 -8.09
CA GLY A 75 -13.46 -11.87 -7.73
C GLY A 75 -14.42 -12.07 -8.89
N GLU A 76 -14.85 -10.98 -9.51
CA GLU A 76 -15.75 -11.02 -10.66
C GLU A 76 -15.10 -11.70 -11.86
N TRP A 77 -13.81 -11.45 -12.10
CA TRP A 77 -13.06 -12.08 -13.17
C TRP A 77 -13.01 -13.61 -13.00
N LEU A 78 -12.75 -14.10 -11.78
CA LEU A 78 -12.73 -15.53 -11.47
C LEU A 78 -14.10 -16.20 -11.58
N GLN A 79 -15.19 -15.49 -11.28
CA GLN A 79 -16.55 -16.02 -11.44
C GLN A 79 -16.92 -16.20 -12.92
N ASN A 80 -16.46 -15.26 -13.77
CA ASN A 80 -16.76 -15.26 -15.19
C ASN A 80 -15.88 -16.24 -16.00
N HIS A 81 -14.69 -16.54 -15.50
CA HIS A 81 -13.76 -17.49 -16.14
C HIS A 81 -13.85 -18.85 -15.44
N LYS A 82 -14.45 -19.86 -16.07
CA LYS A 82 -14.52 -21.22 -15.50
C LYS A 82 -13.28 -22.03 -15.89
N GLY A 83 -12.78 -22.85 -14.97
CA GLY A 83 -11.66 -23.76 -15.24
C GLY A 83 -10.93 -24.19 -13.98
N SER A 84 -9.85 -24.95 -14.14
CA SER A 84 -8.90 -25.18 -13.04
C SER A 84 -8.09 -23.90 -12.78
N PRO A 85 -7.57 -23.71 -11.54
CA PRO A 85 -6.77 -22.52 -11.23
C PRO A 85 -5.57 -22.32 -12.16
N GLN A 86 -4.93 -23.41 -12.59
CA GLN A 86 -3.81 -23.37 -13.53
C GLN A 86 -4.23 -22.92 -14.93
N ALA A 87 -5.39 -23.38 -15.41
CA ALA A 87 -5.91 -22.98 -16.72
C ALA A 87 -6.31 -21.49 -16.73
N GLN A 88 -6.94 -21.02 -15.64
CA GLN A 88 -7.29 -19.61 -15.47
C GLN A 88 -6.05 -18.72 -15.41
N ALA A 89 -5.00 -19.13 -14.68
CA ALA A 89 -3.75 -18.37 -14.62
C ALA A 89 -3.08 -18.26 -16.00
N ALA A 90 -3.02 -19.37 -16.75
CA ALA A 90 -2.46 -19.36 -18.10
C ALA A 90 -3.30 -18.51 -19.10
N GLN A 91 -4.61 -18.46 -18.91
CA GLN A 91 -5.48 -17.59 -19.71
C GLN A 91 -5.26 -16.11 -19.37
N PHE A 92 -5.19 -15.78 -18.08
CA PHE A 92 -4.93 -14.42 -17.63
C PHE A 92 -3.60 -13.89 -18.16
N GLU A 93 -2.54 -14.71 -18.15
CA GLU A 93 -1.24 -14.30 -18.69
C GLU A 93 -1.32 -13.93 -20.18
N LYS A 94 -2.08 -14.70 -20.98
CA LYS A 94 -2.29 -14.43 -22.41
C LYS A 94 -3.14 -13.19 -22.66
N ASP A 95 -4.17 -12.99 -21.83
CA ASP A 95 -5.18 -11.95 -22.02
C ASP A 95 -5.01 -10.76 -21.08
N SER A 96 -3.83 -10.58 -20.48
CA SER A 96 -3.54 -9.54 -19.49
C SER A 96 -3.93 -8.13 -19.98
N GLU A 97 -3.61 -7.82 -21.24
CA GLU A 97 -3.95 -6.55 -21.89
C GLU A 97 -5.46 -6.38 -22.11
N ALA A 98 -6.16 -7.45 -22.49
CA ALA A 98 -7.61 -7.40 -22.67
C ALA A 98 -8.31 -7.24 -21.32
N THR A 99 -7.85 -7.97 -20.31
CA THR A 99 -8.33 -7.93 -18.94
C THR A 99 -8.11 -6.54 -18.32
N TYR A 100 -6.99 -5.87 -18.64
CA TYR A 100 -6.76 -4.48 -18.24
C TYR A 100 -7.84 -3.53 -18.80
N ARG A 101 -8.22 -3.67 -20.08
CA ARG A 101 -9.29 -2.85 -20.66
C ARG A 101 -10.65 -3.12 -20.02
N GLU A 102 -10.90 -4.36 -19.61
CA GLU A 102 -12.09 -4.72 -18.84
C GLU A 102 -12.07 -4.08 -17.45
N PHE A 103 -10.93 -4.09 -16.76
CA PHE A 103 -10.76 -3.42 -15.48
C PHE A 103 -11.01 -1.90 -15.59
N VAL A 104 -10.44 -1.22 -16.58
CA VAL A 104 -10.70 0.22 -16.78
C VAL A 104 -12.19 0.49 -17.01
N ARG A 105 -12.88 -0.38 -17.75
CA ARG A 105 -14.32 -0.27 -17.97
C ARG A 105 -15.11 -0.47 -16.68
N TYR A 106 -14.73 -1.48 -15.90
CA TYR A 106 -15.32 -1.80 -14.61
C TYR A 106 -15.24 -0.60 -13.65
N VAL A 107 -14.05 0.02 -13.54
CA VAL A 107 -13.87 1.20 -12.68
C VAL A 107 -14.69 2.40 -13.18
N ARG A 108 -14.74 2.64 -14.50
CA ARG A 108 -15.55 3.72 -15.08
C ARG A 108 -17.05 3.53 -14.85
N GLU A 109 -17.53 2.29 -14.94
CA GLU A 109 -18.93 1.97 -14.67
C GLU A 109 -19.27 2.17 -13.19
N ALA A 110 -18.37 1.76 -12.29
CA ALA A 110 -18.51 2.02 -10.87
C ALA A 110 -18.60 3.53 -10.55
N GLN A 111 -17.86 4.38 -11.27
CA GLN A 111 -17.92 5.84 -11.09
C GLN A 111 -19.21 6.49 -11.62
N ARG A 112 -19.89 5.88 -12.61
CA ARG A 112 -21.16 6.42 -13.13
C ARG A 112 -22.33 6.20 -12.19
N GLN A 113 -22.25 5.20 -11.32
CA GLN A 113 -23.29 4.94 -10.34
C GLN A 113 -23.09 5.90 -9.16
N PRO A 114 -24.05 6.78 -8.85
CA PRO A 114 -23.88 7.73 -7.76
C PRO A 114 -23.64 6.97 -6.46
N ALA A 115 -22.51 7.20 -5.78
CA ALA A 115 -22.20 6.71 -4.44
C ALA A 115 -23.17 7.35 -3.42
N THR A 116 -24.41 6.89 -3.40
CA THR A 116 -25.42 7.35 -2.44
C THR A 116 -25.01 6.88 -1.04
N ALA A 117 -24.50 7.83 -0.26
CA ALA A 117 -24.49 7.92 1.19
C ALA A 117 -23.87 6.75 1.98
N SER A 118 -22.69 7.02 2.55
CA SER A 118 -22.30 6.75 3.93
C SER A 118 -23.22 5.78 4.71
N THR A 119 -22.79 4.53 4.89
CA THR A 119 -23.22 3.72 6.04
C THR A 119 -21.99 3.25 6.79
N SER A 120 -21.71 3.98 7.87
CA SER A 120 -20.93 3.53 9.00
C SER A 120 -21.77 2.48 9.75
N GLU A 121 -21.44 1.18 9.64
CA GLU A 121 -21.85 0.13 10.60
C GLU A 121 -20.76 -0.97 10.57
N LYS A 122 -19.81 -0.96 11.50
CA LYS A 122 -19.75 -1.76 12.75
C LYS A 122 -20.09 -3.26 12.58
N GLY A 123 -19.09 -4.10 12.87
CA GLY A 123 -19.29 -5.28 13.73
C GLY A 123 -19.65 -6.61 13.09
N ALA A 124 -18.69 -7.55 13.14
CA ALA A 124 -18.84 -8.97 13.47
C ALA A 124 -20.23 -9.61 13.34
N SER A 125 -20.35 -10.70 12.57
CA SER A 125 -20.20 -12.08 13.09
C SER A 125 -20.63 -13.14 12.07
N GLU A 126 -19.65 -13.98 11.75
CA GLU A 126 -19.67 -15.41 11.53
C GLU A 126 -20.95 -16.19 11.91
N LYS A 127 -21.57 -16.92 10.94
CA LYS A 127 -21.83 -18.38 10.98
C LYS A 127 -22.86 -18.84 9.93
N ALA A 128 -22.69 -20.11 9.55
CA ALA A 128 -23.56 -21.03 8.81
C ALA A 128 -23.45 -20.99 7.27
N ALA A 129 -23.43 -22.11 6.54
CA ALA A 129 -23.24 -23.52 6.84
C ALA A 129 -23.07 -24.24 5.48
N LEU A 130 -22.38 -25.37 5.53
CA LEU A 130 -22.14 -26.36 4.50
C LEU A 130 -23.46 -27.06 4.06
N ALA A 131 -23.72 -27.23 2.76
CA ALA A 131 -24.52 -28.34 2.21
C ALA A 131 -24.43 -28.49 0.68
N ASP A 132 -24.58 -29.74 0.28
CA ASP A 132 -24.29 -30.44 -0.98
C ASP A 132 -25.13 -30.11 -2.24
N ALA A 133 -24.52 -30.42 -3.40
CA ALA A 133 -25.06 -30.89 -4.69
C ALA A 133 -26.35 -30.28 -5.32
N LYS A 134 -26.22 -29.79 -6.58
CA LYS A 134 -26.47 -30.57 -7.83
C LYS A 134 -26.75 -29.65 -9.02
N ALA A 135 -26.27 -30.10 -10.18
CA ALA A 135 -26.30 -29.43 -11.49
C ALA A 135 -27.69 -29.05 -12.02
N GLY A 136 -27.74 -27.90 -12.70
CA GLY A 136 -28.84 -27.47 -13.56
C GLY A 136 -28.39 -26.34 -14.48
N SER A 137 -27.93 -26.69 -15.68
CA SER A 137 -27.62 -25.74 -16.76
C SER A 137 -28.88 -25.03 -17.26
N LYS A 138 -28.84 -23.70 -17.33
CA LYS A 138 -29.40 -22.94 -18.47
C LYS A 138 -28.65 -21.62 -18.65
N PRO A 139 -28.23 -21.26 -19.88
CA PRO A 139 -27.46 -20.06 -20.15
C PRO A 139 -28.40 -18.87 -20.40
N GLY A 140 -28.01 -17.70 -19.90
CA GLY A 140 -28.66 -16.43 -20.20
C GLY A 140 -29.11 -15.70 -18.95
N ALA A 141 -28.22 -14.92 -18.34
CA ALA A 141 -28.63 -13.86 -17.42
C ALA A 141 -27.52 -12.81 -17.30
N LYS A 142 -27.96 -11.55 -17.38
CA LYS A 142 -27.24 -10.27 -17.27
C LYS A 142 -26.19 -10.24 -16.16
N PRO A 143 -25.10 -9.47 -16.30
CA PRO A 143 -24.17 -9.22 -15.20
C PRO A 143 -24.87 -8.28 -14.22
N GLY A 144 -25.29 -8.80 -13.08
CA GLY A 144 -25.94 -7.99 -12.06
C GLY A 144 -26.37 -8.84 -10.89
N ALA A 145 -25.46 -9.06 -9.93
CA ALA A 145 -25.84 -9.37 -8.55
C ALA A 145 -24.68 -9.20 -7.57
N LYS A 146 -24.74 -8.11 -6.81
CA LYS A 146 -24.32 -7.97 -5.41
C LYS A 146 -22.82 -8.09 -5.08
N THR A 147 -21.98 -7.29 -5.73
CA THR A 147 -20.78 -6.78 -5.06
C THR A 147 -21.16 -5.50 -4.31
N GLY A 148 -20.69 -5.34 -3.07
CA GLY A 148 -20.98 -4.14 -2.27
C GLY A 148 -20.64 -2.90 -3.08
N LYS A 149 -21.53 -1.90 -3.08
CA LYS A 149 -21.41 -0.70 -3.90
C LYS A 149 -20.00 -0.13 -3.81
N LEU A 150 -19.27 -0.14 -4.92
CA LEU A 150 -17.89 0.33 -4.94
C LEU A 150 -17.86 1.82 -4.57
N PRO A 151 -16.98 2.21 -3.64
CA PRO A 151 -16.79 3.61 -3.27
C PRO A 151 -16.26 4.40 -4.48
N SER A 152 -16.49 5.71 -4.51
CA SER A 152 -15.96 6.53 -5.62
C SER A 152 -14.42 6.52 -5.60
N LEU A 153 -13.78 6.58 -6.77
CA LEU A 153 -12.33 6.75 -6.90
C LEU A 153 -11.83 7.99 -6.15
N LEU A 154 -12.65 9.03 -6.12
CA LEU A 154 -12.34 10.26 -5.43
C LEU A 154 -12.49 10.11 -3.90
N GLU A 155 -13.26 9.15 -3.39
CA GLU A 155 -13.43 8.97 -1.95
C GLU A 155 -12.07 8.60 -1.32
N GLY A 156 -11.63 9.43 -0.37
CA GLY A 156 -10.35 9.28 0.32
C GLY A 156 -9.24 10.23 -0.14
N SER A 157 -9.33 10.79 -1.36
CA SER A 157 -8.42 11.86 -1.80
C SER A 157 -8.48 13.05 -0.84
N LEU A 158 -7.35 13.72 -0.63
CA LEU A 158 -7.32 14.95 0.18
C LEU A 158 -8.20 16.04 -0.44
N VAL A 159 -8.18 16.14 -1.77
CA VAL A 159 -8.96 17.13 -2.52
C VAL A 159 -10.46 16.86 -2.39
N SER A 160 -10.90 15.62 -2.50
CA SER A 160 -12.32 15.29 -2.36
C SER A 160 -12.84 15.55 -0.95
N ARG A 161 -12.03 15.25 0.08
CA ARG A 161 -12.34 15.58 1.48
C ARG A 161 -12.49 17.08 1.66
N GLN A 162 -11.56 17.87 1.14
CA GLN A 162 -11.66 19.34 1.18
C GLN A 162 -12.91 19.86 0.45
N LEU A 163 -13.20 19.37 -0.76
CA LEU A 163 -14.41 19.73 -1.50
C LEU A 163 -15.69 19.36 -0.74
N SER A 164 -15.71 18.21 -0.07
CA SER A 164 -16.85 17.77 0.75
C SER A 164 -17.04 18.64 2.00
N SER A 165 -15.96 19.07 2.64
CA SER A 165 -16.01 19.99 3.78
C SER A 165 -16.55 21.36 3.36
N VAL A 166 -16.07 21.88 2.22
CA VAL A 166 -16.55 23.15 1.66
C VAL A 166 -18.04 23.08 1.33
N GLU A 167 -18.49 22.00 0.66
CA GLU A 167 -19.90 21.80 0.33
C GLU A 167 -20.80 21.74 1.58
N LYS A 168 -20.34 21.09 2.66
CA LYS A 168 -21.07 21.02 3.93
C LYS A 168 -21.20 22.38 4.63
N THR A 169 -20.20 23.25 4.49
CA THR A 169 -20.23 24.60 5.07
C THR A 169 -21.00 25.62 4.23
N LEU A 170 -21.29 25.30 2.97
CA LEU A 170 -21.98 26.20 2.04
C LEU A 170 -23.49 26.26 2.30
N ASP A 171 -24.01 27.48 2.37
CA ASP A 171 -25.46 27.76 2.50
C ASP A 171 -26.24 27.06 1.37
N PRO A 172 -27.37 26.38 1.69
CA PRO A 172 -28.18 25.67 0.71
C PRO A 172 -28.77 26.51 -0.42
N THR A 173 -28.88 27.82 -0.24
CA THR A 173 -29.40 28.75 -1.24
C THR A 173 -28.38 29.09 -2.33
N LEU A 174 -27.09 28.82 -2.12
CA LEU A 174 -26.01 29.12 -3.07
C LEU A 174 -25.87 28.04 -4.16
N SER A 175 -26.92 27.86 -4.98
CA SER A 175 -26.99 26.84 -6.04
C SER A 175 -25.82 26.92 -7.03
N ALA A 176 -25.47 28.12 -7.50
CA ALA A 176 -24.40 28.33 -8.47
C ALA A 176 -23.02 27.87 -7.95
N SER A 177 -22.74 28.07 -6.65
CA SER A 177 -21.49 27.61 -6.03
C SER A 177 -21.46 26.08 -5.91
N ARG A 178 -22.59 25.45 -5.59
CA ARG A 178 -22.72 24.00 -5.54
C ARG A 178 -22.56 23.37 -6.92
N GLU A 179 -23.17 23.95 -7.95
CA GLU A 179 -22.99 23.51 -9.34
C GLU A 179 -21.53 23.53 -9.75
N LYS A 180 -20.77 24.59 -9.41
CA LYS A 180 -19.32 24.65 -9.66
C LYS A 180 -18.54 23.56 -8.94
N ILE A 181 -18.90 23.23 -7.70
CA ILE A 181 -18.26 22.12 -6.96
C ILE A 181 -18.53 20.79 -7.65
N GLN A 182 -19.76 20.56 -8.12
CA GLN A 182 -20.11 19.34 -8.85
C GLN A 182 -19.39 19.26 -10.21
N GLN A 183 -19.26 20.38 -10.91
CA GLN A 183 -18.45 20.49 -12.13
C GLN A 183 -16.98 20.14 -11.85
N LEU A 184 -16.39 20.72 -10.80
CA LEU A 184 -15.00 20.46 -10.43
C LEU A 184 -14.77 18.98 -10.06
N ARG A 185 -15.70 18.35 -9.35
CA ARG A 185 -15.65 16.91 -9.07
C ARG A 185 -15.64 16.07 -10.33
N GLN A 186 -16.48 16.40 -11.29
CA GLN A 186 -16.53 15.70 -12.57
C GLN A 186 -15.22 15.87 -13.36
N GLN A 187 -14.67 17.09 -13.40
CA GLN A 187 -13.38 17.36 -14.05
C GLN A 187 -12.24 16.57 -13.41
N LEU A 188 -12.17 16.55 -12.08
CA LEU A 188 -11.18 15.75 -11.35
C LEU A 188 -11.34 14.26 -11.65
N LEU A 189 -12.58 13.77 -11.71
CA LEU A 189 -12.85 12.38 -12.06
C LEU A 189 -12.32 12.04 -13.46
N ASP A 190 -12.58 12.90 -14.44
CA ASP A 190 -12.14 12.70 -15.82
C ASP A 190 -10.61 12.75 -15.94
N GLU A 191 -9.95 13.61 -15.17
CA GLU A 191 -8.50 13.68 -15.08
C GLU A 191 -7.90 12.39 -14.51
N GLU A 192 -8.43 11.90 -13.38
CA GLU A 192 -8.04 10.63 -12.78
C GLU A 192 -8.28 9.45 -13.75
N LEU A 193 -9.41 9.43 -14.46
CA LEU A 193 -9.71 8.42 -15.48
C LEU A 193 -8.77 8.46 -16.68
N THR A 194 -8.15 9.61 -16.95
CA THR A 194 -7.15 9.78 -18.01
C THR A 194 -5.79 9.23 -17.58
N GLN A 195 -5.47 9.32 -16.28
CA GLN A 195 -4.19 8.84 -15.74
C GLN A 195 -3.99 7.31 -15.86
N PHE A 196 -5.06 6.52 -16.04
CA PHE A 196 -4.98 5.08 -16.34
C PHE A 196 -4.07 4.78 -17.53
N GLY A 197 -3.99 5.65 -18.54
CA GLY A 197 -3.08 5.44 -19.67
C GLY A 197 -1.61 5.48 -19.23
N SER A 198 -1.25 6.49 -18.42
CA SER A 198 0.12 6.72 -17.96
C SER A 198 0.60 5.78 -16.85
N GLN A 199 -0.33 5.18 -16.10
CA GLN A 199 -0.06 4.30 -14.95
C GLN A 199 -0.34 2.83 -15.28
N LYS A 200 -0.57 2.51 -16.54
CA LYS A 200 -0.98 1.19 -17.00
C LYS A 200 -0.09 0.06 -16.47
N GLU A 201 1.22 0.20 -16.55
CA GLU A 201 2.16 -0.85 -16.14
C GLU A 201 2.04 -1.17 -14.64
N ALA A 202 1.98 -0.15 -13.80
CA ALA A 202 1.81 -0.31 -12.36
C ALA A 202 0.45 -0.95 -12.00
N ILE A 203 -0.63 -0.45 -12.60
CA ILE A 203 -1.98 -0.99 -12.39
C ILE A 203 -2.10 -2.44 -12.88
N LEU A 204 -1.46 -2.77 -14.01
CA LEU A 204 -1.44 -4.13 -14.54
C LEU A 204 -0.67 -5.07 -13.61
N GLN A 205 0.46 -4.62 -13.04
CA GLN A 205 1.20 -5.40 -12.05
C GLN A 205 0.33 -5.70 -10.82
N ASP A 206 -0.36 -4.70 -10.27
CA ASP A 206 -1.21 -4.87 -9.09
C ASP A 206 -2.44 -5.73 -9.38
N MET A 207 -3.02 -5.60 -10.57
CA MET A 207 -4.10 -6.46 -11.05
C MET A 207 -3.64 -7.91 -11.20
N THR A 208 -2.44 -8.11 -11.77
CA THR A 208 -1.83 -9.43 -11.93
C THR A 208 -1.61 -10.08 -10.58
N GLU A 209 -1.10 -9.33 -9.60
CA GLU A 209 -0.93 -9.81 -8.24
C GLU A 209 -2.28 -10.18 -7.58
N ALA A 210 -3.31 -9.34 -7.73
CA ALA A 210 -4.62 -9.60 -7.15
C ALA A 210 -5.32 -10.83 -7.76
N VAL A 211 -5.16 -11.08 -9.06
CA VAL A 211 -5.75 -12.24 -9.76
C VAL A 211 -4.92 -13.50 -9.52
N LEU A 212 -3.62 -13.47 -9.82
CA LEU A 212 -2.75 -14.63 -9.69
C LEU A 212 -2.54 -15.04 -8.23
N GLY A 213 -2.59 -14.10 -7.29
CA GLY A 213 -2.48 -14.39 -5.86
C GLY A 213 -3.62 -15.25 -5.31
N ARG A 214 -4.75 -15.33 -6.02
CA ARG A 214 -5.86 -16.24 -5.67
C ARG A 214 -5.79 -17.58 -6.36
N LEU A 215 -5.13 -17.63 -7.51
CA LEU A 215 -5.07 -18.80 -8.39
C LEU A 215 -3.85 -19.68 -8.12
N THR A 216 -2.77 -19.08 -7.64
CA THR A 216 -1.46 -19.73 -7.51
C THR A 216 -1.04 -19.82 -6.05
N SER A 217 -0.14 -20.77 -5.76
CA SER A 217 0.45 -20.87 -4.43
C SER A 217 1.37 -19.68 -4.15
N PRO A 218 1.59 -19.31 -2.87
CA PRO A 218 2.49 -18.21 -2.52
C PRO A 218 3.89 -18.35 -3.12
N SER A 219 4.43 -19.58 -3.16
CA SER A 219 5.76 -19.83 -3.75
C SER A 219 5.80 -19.57 -5.27
N ALA A 220 4.75 -19.95 -5.99
CA ALA A 220 4.66 -19.71 -7.43
C ALA A 220 4.48 -18.21 -7.74
N LEU A 221 3.73 -17.50 -6.88
CA LEU A 221 3.56 -16.05 -6.95
C LEU A 221 4.89 -15.33 -6.78
N ILE A 222 5.67 -15.69 -5.74
CA ILE A 222 7.00 -15.13 -5.50
C ILE A 222 7.89 -15.32 -6.73
N LEU A 223 7.97 -16.54 -7.29
CA LEU A 223 8.77 -16.80 -8.48
C LEU A 223 8.40 -15.91 -9.68
N LYS A 224 7.11 -15.55 -9.81
CA LYS A 224 6.64 -14.64 -10.85
C LYS A 224 6.96 -13.18 -10.53
N GLN A 225 6.90 -12.76 -9.26
CA GLN A 225 7.28 -11.40 -8.84
C GLN A 225 8.79 -11.15 -8.91
N LEU A 226 9.62 -12.19 -8.75
CA LEU A 226 11.08 -12.04 -8.81
C LEU A 226 11.57 -11.44 -10.14
N SER A 227 10.88 -11.69 -11.25
CA SER A 227 11.28 -11.14 -12.55
C SER A 227 10.98 -9.65 -12.72
N SER A 228 10.03 -9.11 -11.95
CA SER A 228 9.66 -7.69 -11.96
C SER A 228 10.16 -6.92 -10.72
N ASP A 229 10.81 -7.60 -9.77
CA ASP A 229 11.33 -7.00 -8.55
C ASP A 229 12.53 -6.07 -8.87
N PRO A 230 12.46 -4.78 -8.50
CA PRO A 230 13.57 -3.84 -8.68
C PRO A 230 14.85 -4.25 -7.95
N GLN A 231 14.75 -4.89 -6.78
CA GLN A 231 15.89 -5.34 -5.99
C GLN A 231 16.59 -6.52 -6.67
N VAL A 232 15.84 -7.46 -7.22
CA VAL A 232 16.40 -8.59 -7.98
C VAL A 232 17.08 -8.09 -9.25
N THR A 233 16.45 -7.14 -9.94
CA THR A 233 17.03 -6.51 -11.13
C THR A 233 18.35 -5.81 -10.79
N ALA A 234 18.37 -4.98 -9.74
CA ALA A 234 19.59 -4.30 -9.28
C ALA A 234 20.68 -5.30 -8.82
N ALA A 235 20.29 -6.39 -8.17
CA ALA A 235 21.22 -7.44 -7.76
C ALA A 235 21.84 -8.14 -8.97
N LEU A 236 21.06 -8.43 -10.01
CA LEU A 236 21.56 -9.00 -11.26
C LEU A 236 22.48 -8.02 -12.01
N GLU A 237 22.18 -6.73 -12.00
CA GLU A 237 23.06 -5.70 -12.57
C GLU A 237 24.42 -5.67 -11.86
N ILE A 238 24.42 -5.72 -10.52
CA ILE A 238 25.66 -5.75 -9.73
C ILE A 238 26.42 -7.07 -9.95
N ALA A 239 25.72 -8.21 -9.93
CA ALA A 239 26.34 -9.52 -10.07
C ALA A 239 26.94 -9.76 -11.47
N ARG A 240 26.46 -9.04 -12.49
CA ARG A 240 27.01 -9.11 -13.85
C ARG A 240 28.24 -8.22 -14.04
N ASP A 241 28.43 -7.22 -13.19
CA ASP A 241 29.58 -6.31 -13.23
C ASP A 241 30.63 -6.78 -12.22
N ASP A 242 31.55 -7.63 -12.68
CA ASP A 242 32.64 -8.18 -11.86
C ASP A 242 33.47 -7.08 -11.18
N ALA A 243 33.67 -5.93 -11.83
CA ALA A 243 34.47 -4.85 -11.29
C ALA A 243 33.72 -4.14 -10.15
N ARG A 244 32.44 -3.80 -10.37
CA ARG A 244 31.58 -3.19 -9.35
C ARG A 244 31.29 -4.15 -8.20
N TYR A 245 31.05 -5.42 -8.49
CA TYR A 245 30.85 -6.46 -7.46
C TYR A 245 32.10 -6.61 -6.60
N ARG A 246 33.28 -6.73 -7.23
CA ARG A 246 34.55 -6.76 -6.50
C ARG A 246 34.82 -5.46 -5.78
N GLN A 247 34.42 -4.30 -6.30
CA GLN A 247 34.55 -3.02 -5.59
C GLN A 247 33.64 -2.97 -4.35
N ILE A 248 32.39 -3.43 -4.42
CA ILE A 248 31.52 -3.51 -3.24
C ILE A 248 32.12 -4.44 -2.19
N LEU A 249 32.72 -5.54 -2.62
CA LEU A 249 33.45 -6.47 -1.75
C LEU A 249 34.84 -5.96 -1.30
N ALA A 250 35.47 -5.04 -2.05
CA ALA A 250 36.83 -4.53 -1.82
C ALA A 250 36.86 -3.17 -1.09
N ASP A 251 35.80 -2.37 -1.21
CA ASP A 251 35.52 -1.23 -0.33
C ASP A 251 35.35 -1.70 1.13
N PHE A 252 35.15 -3.01 1.33
CA PHE A 252 35.27 -3.68 2.62
C PHE A 252 36.73 -3.62 3.16
N PRO A 253 37.79 -4.17 2.52
CA PRO A 253 39.18 -4.04 2.95
C PRO A 253 39.86 -2.67 2.68
N ALA A 254 39.45 -1.88 1.68
CA ALA A 254 40.06 -0.58 1.40
C ALA A 254 39.66 0.51 2.43
N ARG A 255 38.47 0.39 3.04
CA ARG A 255 38.10 1.14 4.25
C ARG A 255 38.81 0.63 5.51
N GLU A 256 39.24 -0.63 5.56
CA GLU A 256 40.06 -1.17 6.66
C GLU A 256 41.47 -0.55 6.68
N ALA A 257 42.06 -0.25 5.52
CA ALA A 257 43.45 0.24 5.42
C ALA A 257 43.61 1.76 5.65
N SER A 258 42.55 2.56 5.47
CA SER A 258 42.59 4.03 5.64
C SER A 258 42.21 4.52 7.04
N ALA A 259 41.77 3.62 7.93
CA ALA A 259 41.47 3.92 9.32
C ALA A 259 42.67 3.55 10.22
N THR A 260 43.68 4.41 10.25
CA THR A 260 44.70 4.33 11.31
C THR A 260 44.00 4.54 12.66
N PRO A 261 44.17 3.66 13.65
CA PRO A 261 43.50 3.81 14.94
C PRO A 261 44.08 5.03 15.66
N GLN A 262 43.28 6.09 15.82
CA GLN A 262 43.59 7.09 16.84
C GLN A 262 43.39 6.45 18.21
N PRO A 263 44.37 6.56 19.13
CA PRO A 263 44.22 6.01 20.46
C PRO A 263 43.03 6.69 21.15
N SER A 264 42.15 5.87 21.73
CA SER A 264 41.02 6.33 22.53
C SER A 264 41.52 7.22 23.68
N PRO A 265 40.84 8.33 24.01
CA PRO A 265 41.19 9.09 25.21
C PRO A 265 40.98 8.18 26.42
N SER A 266 42.03 8.02 27.22
CA SER A 266 41.98 7.32 28.50
C SER A 266 40.87 7.92 29.38
N PRO A 267 40.11 7.11 30.13
CA PRO A 267 39.19 7.65 31.12
C PRO A 267 40.01 8.40 32.16
N SER A 268 39.76 9.71 32.28
CA SER A 268 40.20 10.50 33.41
C SER A 268 39.62 9.86 34.67
N ASP A 269 40.49 9.36 35.56
CA ASP A 269 40.11 9.01 36.93
C ASP A 269 39.76 10.31 37.67
N ASP A 270 38.50 10.73 37.58
CA ASP A 270 37.89 11.60 38.59
C ASP A 270 37.54 10.72 39.80
N THR A 271 38.55 10.49 40.64
CA THR A 271 38.32 10.10 42.03
C THR A 271 37.99 11.36 42.81
N ALA A 272 36.72 11.49 43.20
CA ALA A 272 36.33 12.41 44.25
C ALA A 272 36.87 11.93 45.61
N ALA A 273 37.29 12.90 46.43
CA ALA A 273 37.78 12.85 47.82
C ALA A 273 39.30 12.91 48.01
#